data_AF-A0A1I7WF29-F1
#
_entry.id   AF-A0A1I7WF29-F1
#
_cell.length_a   1.000
_cell.length_b   1.000
_cell.length_c   1.000
_cell.angle_alpha   90.00
_cell.angle_beta   90.00
_cell.angle_gamma   90.00
#
_symmetry.space_group_name_H-M   'P 1'
#
loop_
_entity.id
_entity.type
_entity.pdbx_description
1 polymer ?
#
loop_
_entity_poly.entity_id
_entity_poly.type
_entity_poly.pdbx_seq_one_letter_code
_entity_poly.pdbx_strand_id
1 'polypeptide(L)'
;MSSSLKLFNYGTLIQSLDSEMSTLSTFGSHTDVTFDGVPYICTSVERKETSVTLTTVEEIFRSHGTKKTTSRRIVYPGITFKMDDTTTRQCNQHRQSIERNL
;
A
#
# COMPACT_ATOMS: atom_id res chain seq x y z
N MET A 1 11.49 6.64 -0.70
CA MET A 1 12.08 7.84 -0.06
C MET A 1 13.29 7.38 0.71
N SER A 2 14.45 7.99 0.49
CA SER A 2 15.70 7.63 1.18
C SER A 2 16.21 8.83 1.99
N SER A 3 16.76 8.57 3.17
CA SER A 3 17.41 9.55 4.02
C SER A 3 18.69 8.97 4.61
N SER A 4 19.70 9.83 4.79
CA SER A 4 21.00 9.48 5.39
C SER A 4 21.32 10.50 6.47
N LEU A 5 21.71 10.01 7.65
CA LEU A 5 22.24 10.82 8.74
C LEU A 5 23.66 10.36 9.07
N LYS A 6 24.56 11.30 9.34
CA LYS A 6 25.96 11.04 9.67
C LYS A 6 26.33 11.82 10.92
N LEU A 7 26.98 11.14 11.87
CA LEU A 7 27.47 11.73 13.11
C LEU A 7 29.00 11.80 13.06
N PHE A 8 29.55 12.98 13.31
CA PHE A 8 30.98 13.23 13.30
C PHE A 8 31.48 13.60 14.69
N ASN A 9 32.70 13.18 15.02
CA ASN A 9 33.44 13.61 16.21
C ASN A 9 34.84 14.09 15.78
N TYR A 10 35.20 15.34 16.06
CA TYR A 10 36.46 15.98 15.63
C TYR A 10 36.80 15.75 14.14
N GLY A 11 35.81 15.88 13.26
CA GLY A 11 35.97 15.68 11.80
C GLY A 11 36.01 14.21 11.35
N THR A 12 35.97 13.26 12.27
CA THR A 12 35.92 11.81 11.96
C THR A 12 34.49 11.31 12.01
N LEU A 13 34.04 10.58 10.97
CA LEU A 13 32.74 9.92 10.97
C LEU A 13 32.73 8.80 12.02
N ILE A 14 31.79 8.85 12.95
CA ILE A 14 31.67 7.84 14.02
C ILE A 14 30.44 6.94 13.86
N GLN A 15 29.40 7.43 13.16
CA GLN A 15 28.18 6.67 12.91
C GLN A 15 27.48 7.17 11.65
N SER A 16 26.90 6.27 10.88
CA SER A 16 25.92 6.60 9.85
C SER A 16 24.64 5.81 10.04
N LEU A 17 23.54 6.43 9.64
CA LEU A 17 22.21 5.86 9.65
C LEU A 17 21.58 6.14 8.29
N ASP A 18 21.46 5.10 7.47
CA ASP A 18 20.76 5.17 6.20
C ASP A 18 19.36 4.56 6.40
N SER A 19 18.33 5.22 5.91
CA SER A 19 16.96 4.74 5.99
C SER A 19 16.28 4.83 4.64
N GLU A 20 15.66 3.74 4.23
CA GLU A 20 14.90 3.63 2.99
C GLU A 20 13.46 3.23 3.31
N MET A 21 12.52 4.04 2.84
CA MET A 21 11.09 3.75 2.91
C MET A 21 10.55 3.51 1.49
N SER A 22 9.91 2.38 1.29
CA SER A 22 9.17 2.05 0.06
C SER A 22 7.71 1.76 0.37
N THR A 23 6.84 2.18 -0.54
CA THR A 23 5.40 1.94 -0.48
C THR A 23 4.97 1.30 -1.78
N LEU A 24 4.32 0.15 -1.70
CA LEU A 24 3.71 -0.52 -2.84
C LEU A 24 2.20 -0.57 -2.60
N SER A 25 1.44 -0.03 -3.55
CA SER A 25 -0.02 -0.10 -3.58
C SER A 25 -0.47 -0.51 -4.97
N THR A 26 -1.48 -1.36 -5.04
CA THR A 26 -2.12 -1.74 -6.30
C THR A 26 -3.54 -1.20 -6.32
N PHE A 27 -3.88 -0.49 -7.38
CA PHE A 27 -5.23 0.01 -7.63
C PHE A 27 -5.86 -0.78 -8.76
N GLY A 28 -7.14 -1.11 -8.61
CA GLY A 28 -7.92 -1.84 -9.60
C GLY A 28 -9.29 -1.20 -9.76
N SER A 29 -9.86 -1.36 -10.95
CA SER A 29 -11.26 -1.06 -11.22
C SER A 29 -11.90 -2.30 -11.83
N HIS A 30 -13.09 -2.63 -11.34
CA HIS A 30 -13.89 -3.72 -11.89
C HIS A 30 -15.22 -3.16 -12.37
N THR A 31 -15.64 -3.57 -13.56
CA THR A 31 -16.94 -3.19 -14.12
C THR A 31 -17.67 -4.43 -14.57
N ASP A 32 -18.83 -4.66 -13.95
CA ASP A 32 -19.74 -5.73 -14.29
C ASP A 32 -20.95 -5.18 -15.03
N VAL A 33 -21.37 -5.88 -16.07
CA VAL A 33 -22.56 -5.54 -16.85
C VAL A 33 -23.47 -6.76 -16.97
N THR A 34 -24.73 -6.61 -16.56
CA THR A 34 -25.76 -7.63 -16.73
C THR A 34 -26.80 -7.16 -17.74
N PHE A 35 -27.11 -8.02 -18.71
CA PHE A 35 -28.09 -7.76 -19.78
C PHE A 35 -29.40 -8.52 -19.60
N ASP A 36 -29.94 -8.56 -18.38
CA ASP A 36 -31.23 -9.20 -18.08
C ASP A 36 -32.36 -8.16 -18.10
N GLY A 37 -32.88 -7.88 -19.29
CA GLY A 37 -33.93 -6.88 -19.52
C GLY A 37 -33.42 -5.44 -19.60
N VAL A 38 -33.05 -4.85 -18.45
CA VAL A 38 -32.46 -3.49 -18.37
C VAL A 38 -30.97 -3.62 -18.03
N PRO A 39 -30.05 -2.98 -18.78
CA PRO A 39 -28.63 -3.11 -18.50
C PRO A 39 -28.28 -2.47 -17.14
N TYR A 40 -27.74 -3.29 -16.24
CA TYR A 40 -27.15 -2.83 -14.99
C TYR A 40 -25.64 -2.75 -15.16
N ILE A 41 -25.07 -1.58 -14.89
CA ILE A 41 -23.62 -1.37 -14.88
C ILE A 41 -23.21 -1.18 -13.43
N CYS A 42 -22.38 -2.08 -12.91
CA CYS A 42 -21.74 -1.91 -11.62
C CYS A 42 -20.26 -1.61 -11.85
N THR A 43 -19.78 -0.49 -11.32
CA THR A 43 -18.34 -0.19 -11.32
C THR A 43 -17.86 -0.07 -9.88
N SER A 44 -16.78 -0.78 -9.54
CA SER A 44 -16.09 -0.66 -8.27
C SER A 44 -14.64 -0.26 -8.50
N VAL A 45 -14.11 0.56 -7.60
CA VAL A 45 -12.68 0.92 -7.55
C VAL A 45 -12.15 0.41 -6.23
N GLU A 46 -11.06 -0.33 -6.28
CA GLU A 46 -10.41 -0.90 -5.12
C GLU A 46 -8.93 -0.52 -5.08
N ARG A 47 -8.43 -0.34 -3.85
CA ARG A 47 -7.01 -0.44 -3.57
C ARG A 47 -6.79 -1.77 -2.87
N LYS A 48 -5.94 -2.63 -3.42
CA LYS A 48 -5.49 -3.85 -2.75
C LYS A 48 -4.62 -3.50 -1.54
N GLU A 49 -4.08 -4.51 -0.88
CA GLU A 49 -3.21 -4.30 0.27
C GLU A 49 -2.05 -3.33 -0.09
N THR A 50 -1.83 -2.36 0.78
CA THR A 50 -0.69 -1.44 0.68
C THR A 50 0.41 -1.93 1.62
N SER A 51 1.59 -2.24 1.09
CA SER A 51 2.75 -2.58 1.91
C SER A 51 3.71 -1.41 2.02
N VAL A 52 4.03 -1.01 3.25
CA VAL A 52 5.08 -0.05 3.57
C VAL A 52 6.25 -0.80 4.17
N THR A 53 7.42 -0.66 3.57
CA THR A 53 8.67 -1.26 4.06
C THR A 53 9.64 -0.16 4.44
N LEU A 54 10.15 -0.22 5.66
CA LEU A 54 11.21 0.64 6.17
C LEU A 54 12.44 -0.21 6.44
N THR A 55 13.55 0.09 5.78
CA THR A 55 14.84 -0.53 6.02
C THR A 55 15.79 0.52 6.56
N THR A 56 16.40 0.25 7.71
CA THR A 56 17.39 1.12 8.34
C THR A 56 18.71 0.37 8.45
N VAL A 57 19.79 0.99 7.99
CA VAL A 57 21.16 0.50 8.08
C VAL A 57 21.91 1.44 9.01
N GLU A 58 22.37 0.92 10.13
CA GLU A 58 23.20 1.63 11.10
C GLU A 58 24.63 1.11 11.00
N GLU A 59 25.60 1.99 10.79
CA GLU A 59 27.03 1.66 10.78
C GLU A 59 27.75 2.49 11.84
N ILE A 60 28.50 1.84 12.73
CA ILE A 60 29.33 2.48 13.76
C ILE A 60 30.80 2.28 13.37
N PHE A 61 31.55 3.38 13.21
CA PHE A 61 32.92 3.39 12.68
C PHE A 61 33.98 3.49 13.79
N ARG A 62 33.88 2.64 14.82
CA ARG A 62 34.91 2.51 15.89
C ARG A 62 35.90 1.37 15.60
N SER A 63 36.88 1.14 16.47
CA SER A 63 37.94 0.11 16.32
C SER A 63 37.42 -1.30 16.02
N HIS A 64 36.19 -1.62 16.46
CA HIS A 64 35.44 -2.81 16.09
C HIS A 64 34.11 -2.40 15.47
N GLY A 65 34.15 -1.93 14.23
CA GLY A 65 32.96 -1.39 13.58
C GLY A 65 31.82 -2.41 13.55
N THR A 66 30.59 -1.93 13.78
CA THR A 66 29.39 -2.76 13.75
C THR A 66 28.42 -2.21 12.72
N LYS A 67 27.92 -3.09 11.85
CA LYS A 67 26.84 -2.77 10.91
C LYS A 67 25.59 -3.57 11.27
N LYS A 68 24.48 -2.88 11.47
CA LYS A 68 23.18 -3.48 11.80
C LYS A 68 22.15 -3.03 10.78
N THR A 69 21.46 -3.99 10.16
CA THR A 69 20.31 -3.72 9.30
C THR A 69 19.04 -4.14 10.02
N THR A 70 18.07 -3.24 10.10
CA THR A 70 16.74 -3.50 10.66
C THR A 70 15.70 -3.20 9.59
N SER A 71 14.84 -4.17 9.29
CA SER A 71 13.73 -3.98 8.36
C SER A 71 12.39 -4.17 9.07
N ARG A 72 11.47 -3.25 8.84
CA ARG A 72 10.10 -3.31 9.33
C ARG A 72 9.13 -3.23 8.15
N ARG A 73 8.17 -4.14 8.12
CA ARG A 73 7.08 -4.13 7.13
C ARG A 73 5.76 -3.90 7.84
N ILE A 74 4.94 -3.00 7.31
CA ILE A 74 3.57 -2.75 7.73
C ILE A 74 2.68 -2.99 6.51
N VAL A 75 1.59 -3.74 6.70
CA VAL A 75 0.60 -4.00 5.66
C VAL A 75 -0.70 -3.34 6.07
N TYR A 76 -1.23 -2.48 5.20
CA TYR A 76 -2.55 -1.88 5.35
C TYR A 76 -3.56 -2.65 4.51
N PRO A 77 -4.76 -2.92 5.06
CA PRO A 77 -5.78 -3.67 4.33
C PRO A 77 -6.23 -2.93 3.07
N GLY A 78 -6.68 -3.74 2.11
CA GLY A 78 -7.35 -3.22 0.92
C GLY A 78 -8.66 -2.51 1.28
N ILE A 79 -9.06 -1.56 0.44
CA ILE A 79 -10.30 -0.81 0.59
C ILE A 79 -11.02 -0.71 -0.76
N THR A 80 -12.34 -0.78 -0.71
CA THR A 80 -13.20 -0.41 -1.85
C THR A 80 -13.65 1.03 -1.66
N PHE A 81 -13.48 1.86 -2.68
CA PHE A 81 -13.92 3.25 -2.63
C PHE A 81 -15.42 3.34 -2.88
N LYS A 82 -16.12 4.11 -2.04
CA LYS A 82 -17.53 4.41 -2.27
C LYS A 82 -17.66 5.26 -3.54
N MET A 83 -18.46 4.77 -4.50
CA MET A 83 -18.83 5.51 -5.70
C MET A 83 -20.01 6.45 -5.41
N ASP A 84 -20.47 7.21 -6.40
CA ASP A 84 -21.70 7.99 -6.24
C ASP A 84 -22.89 7.08 -5.87
N ASP A 85 -23.92 7.67 -5.25
CA ASP A 85 -25.05 6.90 -4.72
C ASP A 85 -25.84 6.16 -5.83
N THR A 86 -25.81 6.66 -7.08
CA THR A 86 -26.47 6.01 -8.21
C THR A 86 -25.71 4.73 -8.59
N THR A 87 -24.40 4.83 -8.78
CA THR A 87 -23.53 3.67 -9.07
C THR A 87 -23.56 2.66 -7.91
N THR A 88 -23.53 3.14 -6.67
CA THR A 88 -23.62 2.28 -5.47
C THR A 88 -24.95 1.51 -5.45
N ARG A 89 -26.06 2.18 -5.78
CA ARG A 89 -27.38 1.54 -5.87
C ARG A 89 -27.45 0.51 -6.99
N GLN A 90 -26.91 0.82 -8.16
CA GLN A 90 -26.84 -0.11 -9.31
C GLN A 90 -26.01 -1.35 -8.97
N CYS A 91 -24.87 -1.18 -8.30
CA CYS A 91 -24.05 -2.30 -7.82
C CYS A 91 -24.78 -3.18 -6.79
N ASN A 92 -25.49 -2.57 -5.84
CA ASN A 92 -26.27 -3.33 -4.85
C ASN A 92 -27.41 -4.11 -5.51
N GLN A 93 -28.09 -3.51 -6.50
CA GLN A 93 -29.13 -4.18 -7.29
C GLN A 93 -28.56 -5.33 -8.14
N HIS A 94 -27.42 -5.11 -8.78
CA HIS A 94 -26.70 -6.13 -9.56
C HIS A 94 -26.32 -7.33 -8.69
N ARG A 95 -25.74 -7.10 -7.50
CA ARG A 95 -25.38 -8.19 -6.56
C ARG A 95 -26.60 -9.03 -6.15
N GLN A 96 -27.71 -8.37 -5.83
CA GLN A 96 -28.97 -9.06 -5.50
C GLN A 96 -29.59 -9.85 -6.66
N SER A 97 -29.30 -9.46 -7.90
CA SER A 97 -29.76 -10.20 -9.09
C SER A 97 -28.95 -11.48 -9.28
N ILE A 98 -27.62 -11.42 -9.11
CA ILE A 98 -26.75 -12.59 -9.17
C ILE A 98 -27.11 -13.60 -8.07
N GLU A 99 -27.26 -13.15 -6.83
CA GLU A 99 -27.60 -14.02 -5.68
C GLU A 99 -28.94 -14.74 -5.83
N ARG A 100 -29.88 -14.19 -6.61
CA ARG A 100 -31.20 -14.82 -6.86
C ARG A 100 -31.20 -15.84 -7.99
N ASN A 101 -30.17 -15.83 -8.83
CA ASN A 101 -30.04 -16.71 -10.00
C ASN A 101 -29.01 -17.84 -9.78
N LEU A 102 -28.47 -17.96 -8.56
CA LEU A 102 -27.63 -19.06 -8.06
C LEU A 102 -28.46 -19.96 -7.14
#